data_AF-A0A7K0HRS7-F1
#
_entry.id   AF-A0A7K0HRS7-F1
#
_cell.length_a   1.000
_cell.length_b   1.000
_cell.length_c   1.000
_cell.angle_alpha   90.00
_cell.angle_beta   90.00
_cell.angle_gamma   90.00
#
_symmetry.space_group_name_H-M   'P 1'
#
loop_
_entity.id
_entity.type
_entity.pdbx_description
1 polymer ?
#
loop_
_entity_poly.entity_id
_entity_poly.type
_entity_poly.pdbx_seq_one_letter_code
_entity_poly.pdbx_strand_id
1 'polypeptide(L)'
;IKRDDVLVFNFPYPNNWDRIEMHILKYYVKRCIGLPGDTLSIKNGRFRVEGIDEPLGNIKSQQKIGQTLPEEFPSGVYRCFPYDSIIGWNIQNFGPLYIPKTGDRLPMNLKNYQLYHKLISWEQKAKVEYKDSTVFLNGKPIKDYCFQKNYYFMAGDKGENSQDSRYWGLLPEEYIVGKAAFIWKSVDPYTGKFRWERFFKTIH
;
A
#
# COMPACT_ATOMS: atom_id res chain seq x y z
N ILE A 1 11.35 5.34 9.18
CA ILE A 1 10.02 4.75 9.51
C ILE A 1 10.25 3.37 10.11
N LYS A 2 9.43 2.93 11.06
CA LYS A 2 9.48 1.61 11.68
C LYS A 2 8.18 0.85 11.40
N ARG A 3 8.25 -0.47 11.43
CA ARG A 3 7.08 -1.34 11.36
C ARG A 3 6.09 -0.98 12.48
N ASP A 4 4.81 -1.08 12.15
CA ASP A 4 3.66 -0.70 12.97
C ASP A 4 3.57 0.79 13.36
N ASP A 5 4.44 1.66 12.85
CA ASP A 5 4.21 3.11 12.93
C ASP A 5 2.88 3.46 12.26
N VAL A 6 2.09 4.33 12.91
CA VAL A 6 0.94 4.97 12.26
C VAL A 6 1.44 6.19 11.51
N LEU A 7 1.31 6.18 10.19
CA LEU A 7 1.83 7.22 9.30
C LEU A 7 0.70 7.98 8.65
N VAL A 8 0.99 9.25 8.35
CA VAL A 8 0.16 10.11 7.53
C VAL A 8 0.88 10.37 6.23
N PHE A 9 0.14 10.23 5.13
CA PHE A 9 0.69 10.32 3.79
C PHE A 9 -0.36 10.84 2.82
N ASN A 10 0.10 11.37 1.69
CA ASN A 10 -0.78 11.73 0.58
C ASN A 10 -1.30 10.47 -0.12
N PHE A 11 -2.58 10.44 -0.48
CA PHE A 11 -3.14 9.35 -1.27
C PHE A 11 -2.55 9.40 -2.71
N PRO A 12 -1.95 8.31 -3.25
CA PRO A 12 -1.31 8.22 -4.55
C PRO A 12 -2.28 8.09 -5.73
N TYR A 13 -3.58 7.90 -5.52
CA TYR A 13 -4.55 7.76 -6.62
C TYR A 13 -5.72 8.77 -6.52
N PRO A 14 -5.45 10.07 -6.28
CA PRO A 14 -6.49 11.05 -5.93
C PRO A 14 -7.57 11.20 -6.99
N ASN A 15 -7.21 11.04 -8.27
CA ASN A 15 -8.06 11.31 -9.44
C ASN A 15 -8.45 10.03 -10.19
N ASN A 16 -7.50 9.12 -10.41
CA ASN A 16 -7.70 7.85 -11.10
C ASN A 16 -6.84 6.75 -10.45
N TRP A 17 -7.25 5.49 -10.63
CA TRP A 17 -6.54 4.33 -10.07
C TRP A 17 -5.40 3.80 -10.96
N ASP A 18 -5.21 4.36 -12.15
CA ASP A 18 -4.26 3.88 -13.16
C ASP A 18 -2.88 4.52 -13.05
N ARG A 19 -2.80 5.69 -12.42
CA ARG A 19 -1.56 6.49 -12.32
C ARG A 19 -1.34 7.02 -10.92
N ILE A 20 -0.11 6.86 -10.43
CA ILE A 20 0.32 7.45 -9.17
C ILE A 20 0.50 8.96 -9.36
N GLU A 21 -0.25 9.74 -8.59
CA GLU A 21 -0.23 11.20 -8.58
C GLU A 21 -0.41 11.70 -7.15
N MET A 22 0.23 12.83 -6.82
CA MET A 22 0.13 13.41 -5.48
C MET A 22 -0.90 14.54 -5.47
N HIS A 23 -1.87 14.46 -4.57
CA HIS A 23 -2.74 15.59 -4.24
C HIS A 23 -2.48 16.07 -2.82
N ILE A 24 -1.97 17.30 -2.69
CA ILE A 24 -1.48 17.85 -1.41
C ILE A 24 -2.57 17.96 -0.34
N LEU A 25 -3.86 17.97 -0.68
CA LEU A 25 -4.94 18.07 0.33
C LEU A 25 -5.55 16.73 0.74
N LYS A 26 -5.20 15.62 0.07
CA LYS A 26 -5.81 14.31 0.33
C LYS A 26 -4.87 13.42 1.12
N TYR A 27 -5.07 13.41 2.45
CA TYR A 27 -4.23 12.64 3.39
C TYR A 27 -4.97 11.44 3.96
N TYR A 28 -4.24 10.35 4.13
CA TYR A 28 -4.72 9.12 4.74
C TYR A 28 -3.83 8.83 5.96
N VAL A 29 -4.42 8.18 6.97
CA VAL A 29 -3.71 7.73 8.17
C VAL A 29 -3.84 6.21 8.25
N LYS A 30 -2.72 5.50 8.12
CA LYS A 30 -2.68 4.02 8.15
C LYS A 30 -1.43 3.54 8.85
N ARG A 31 -1.44 2.28 9.26
CA ARG A 31 -0.30 1.60 9.88
C ARG A 31 0.65 1.08 8.80
N CYS A 32 1.95 1.26 9.02
CA CYS A 32 2.99 0.69 8.17
C CYS A 32 3.22 -0.77 8.53
N ILE A 33 2.78 -1.70 7.68
CA ILE A 33 2.94 -3.15 7.92
C ILE A 33 4.20 -3.67 7.25
N GLY A 34 4.50 -3.22 6.03
CA GLY A 34 5.66 -3.64 5.24
C GLY A 34 6.61 -2.49 4.96
N LEU A 35 7.90 -2.76 5.11
CA LEU A 35 9.03 -1.87 4.92
C LEU A 35 9.78 -2.20 3.61
N PRO A 36 10.61 -1.28 3.10
CA PRO A 36 11.46 -1.56 1.94
C PRO A 36 12.36 -2.78 2.17
N GLY A 37 12.35 -3.72 1.23
CA GLY A 37 13.06 -5.01 1.28
C GLY A 37 12.28 -6.17 1.88
N ASP A 38 11.08 -5.94 2.43
CA ASP A 38 10.25 -7.03 2.97
C ASP A 38 9.58 -7.84 1.85
N THR A 39 9.35 -9.13 2.12
CA THR A 39 8.34 -9.93 1.40
C THR A 39 7.12 -10.10 2.30
N LEU A 40 5.98 -9.51 1.91
CA LEU A 40 4.73 -9.54 2.67
C LEU A 40 3.72 -10.51 2.07
N SER A 41 3.00 -11.24 2.92
CA SER A 41 1.81 -12.01 2.54
C SER A 41 0.69 -11.84 3.57
N ILE A 42 -0.53 -12.19 3.16
CA ILE A 42 -1.67 -12.39 4.06
C ILE A 42 -2.08 -13.84 3.89
N LYS A 43 -2.26 -14.56 5.01
CA LYS A 43 -2.83 -15.91 5.00
C LYS A 43 -3.92 -16.00 6.05
N ASN A 44 -5.10 -16.47 5.67
CA ASN A 44 -6.29 -16.51 6.52
C ASN A 44 -6.54 -15.18 7.25
N GLY A 45 -6.43 -14.06 6.51
CA GLY A 45 -6.65 -12.70 7.02
C GLY A 45 -5.50 -12.11 7.83
N ARG A 46 -4.44 -12.88 8.14
CA ARG A 46 -3.31 -12.40 8.95
C ARG A 46 -2.10 -11.98 8.11
N PHE A 47 -1.58 -10.79 8.37
CA PHE A 47 -0.33 -10.30 7.80
C PHE A 47 0.86 -11.16 8.26
N ARG A 48 1.80 -11.37 7.34
CA ARG A 48 3.06 -12.06 7.55
C ARG A 48 4.14 -11.37 6.74
N VAL A 49 5.31 -11.18 7.34
CA VAL A 49 6.52 -10.72 6.65
C VAL A 49 7.57 -11.80 6.84
N GLU A 50 8.26 -12.19 5.76
CA GLU A 50 9.31 -13.21 5.83
C GLU A 50 10.40 -12.81 6.85
N GLY A 51 10.76 -13.75 7.73
CA GLY A 51 11.75 -13.52 8.79
C GLY A 51 11.24 -12.73 10.00
N ILE A 52 9.94 -12.38 10.06
CA ILE A 52 9.32 -11.70 11.19
C ILE A 52 8.27 -12.60 11.84
N ASP A 53 8.50 -12.99 13.09
CA ASP A 53 7.62 -13.86 13.85
C ASP A 53 6.62 -13.11 14.76
N GLU A 54 6.79 -11.79 14.89
CA GLU A 54 5.93 -10.95 15.71
C GLU A 54 4.57 -10.68 15.04
N PRO A 55 3.46 -10.60 15.79
CA PRO A 55 2.16 -10.21 15.25
C PRO A 55 2.19 -8.77 14.71
N LEU A 56 1.71 -8.57 13.48
CA LEU A 56 1.72 -7.27 12.81
C LEU A 56 0.34 -6.63 12.81
N GLY A 57 0.26 -5.34 13.10
CA GLY A 57 -0.98 -4.56 13.06
C GLY A 57 -2.12 -5.07 13.96
N ASN A 58 -3.37 -4.75 13.59
CA ASN A 58 -4.54 -5.08 14.41
C ASN A 58 -4.96 -6.56 14.27
N ILE A 59 -4.56 -7.39 15.24
CA ILE A 59 -4.82 -8.84 15.22
C ILE A 59 -6.32 -9.17 15.32
N LYS A 60 -7.09 -8.43 16.12
CA LYS A 60 -8.54 -8.68 16.25
C LYS A 60 -9.26 -8.46 14.92
N SER A 61 -8.90 -7.40 14.21
CA SER A 61 -9.47 -7.12 12.89
C SER A 61 -9.07 -8.17 11.85
N GLN A 62 -7.83 -8.66 11.89
CA GLN A 62 -7.34 -9.71 10.98
C GLN A 62 -8.02 -11.05 11.24
N GLN A 63 -8.25 -11.40 12.52
CA GLN A 63 -9.00 -12.60 12.89
C GLN A 63 -10.43 -12.56 12.37
N LYS A 64 -11.11 -11.42 12.50
CA LYS A 64 -12.46 -11.23 11.94
C LYS A 64 -12.47 -11.49 10.44
N ILE A 65 -11.56 -10.85 9.69
CA ILE A 65 -11.41 -11.07 8.24
C ILE A 65 -11.19 -12.55 7.92
N GLY A 66 -10.33 -13.23 8.67
CA GLY A 66 -10.04 -14.65 8.45
C GLY A 66 -11.21 -15.59 8.74
N GLN A 67 -12.21 -15.16 9.51
CA GLN A 67 -13.39 -15.94 9.88
C GLN A 67 -14.63 -15.60 9.04
N THR A 68 -14.67 -14.42 8.42
CA THR A 68 -15.76 -13.99 7.53
C THR A 68 -15.80 -14.83 6.26
N LEU A 69 -16.98 -15.29 5.85
CA LEU A 69 -17.14 -16.05 4.62
C LEU A 69 -17.00 -15.13 3.39
N PRO A 70 -16.47 -15.62 2.24
CA PRO A 70 -16.29 -14.81 1.04
C PRO A 70 -17.53 -14.02 0.59
N GLU A 71 -18.72 -14.63 0.72
CA GLU A 71 -20.04 -14.07 0.37
C GLU A 71 -20.55 -13.00 1.35
N GLU A 72 -19.99 -12.95 2.56
CA GLU A 72 -20.36 -11.96 3.58
C GLU A 72 -19.61 -10.63 3.41
N PHE A 73 -18.56 -10.61 2.57
CA PHE A 73 -17.85 -9.37 2.29
C PHE A 73 -18.70 -8.45 1.39
N PRO A 74 -18.73 -7.13 1.67
CA PRO A 74 -19.35 -6.17 0.76
C PRO A 74 -18.75 -6.25 -0.65
N SER A 75 -19.55 -5.90 -1.66
CA SER A 75 -19.10 -5.89 -3.05
C SER A 75 -17.83 -5.05 -3.23
N GLY A 76 -16.84 -5.62 -3.92
CA GLY A 76 -15.54 -4.97 -4.18
C GLY A 76 -14.51 -5.06 -3.04
N VAL A 77 -14.87 -5.60 -1.87
CA VAL A 77 -13.95 -5.70 -0.72
C VAL A 77 -13.10 -6.97 -0.75
N TYR A 78 -13.67 -8.08 -1.22
CA TYR A 78 -13.00 -9.39 -1.15
C TYR A 78 -11.76 -9.44 -2.04
N ARG A 79 -11.88 -9.05 -3.31
CA ARG A 79 -10.76 -9.06 -4.28
C ARG A 79 -9.80 -7.91 -4.01
N CYS A 80 -8.52 -8.18 -4.19
CA CYS A 80 -7.43 -7.25 -3.90
C CYS A 80 -6.59 -6.96 -5.14
N PHE A 81 -5.76 -5.92 -5.05
CA PHE A 81 -4.67 -5.63 -5.97
C PHE A 81 -3.88 -6.92 -6.28
N PRO A 82 -3.46 -7.15 -7.54
CA PRO A 82 -3.61 -6.27 -8.71
C PRO A 82 -4.93 -6.46 -9.48
N TYR A 83 -5.95 -7.11 -8.90
CA TYR A 83 -7.24 -7.40 -9.54
C TYR A 83 -7.12 -8.24 -10.82
N ASP A 84 -6.12 -9.11 -10.84
CA ASP A 84 -5.83 -10.00 -11.95
C ASP A 84 -6.29 -11.44 -11.63
N SER A 85 -6.83 -12.15 -12.62
CA SER A 85 -7.35 -13.51 -12.44
C SER A 85 -6.26 -14.57 -12.27
N ILE A 86 -5.03 -14.32 -12.71
CA ILE A 86 -3.89 -15.24 -12.56
C ILE A 86 -3.33 -15.12 -11.13
N ILE A 87 -3.21 -13.90 -10.60
CA ILE A 87 -2.71 -13.66 -9.24
C ILE A 87 -3.80 -13.99 -8.19
N GLY A 88 -5.05 -13.59 -8.44
CA GLY A 88 -6.20 -14.04 -7.65
C GLY A 88 -6.22 -13.62 -6.18
N TRP A 89 -5.43 -12.61 -5.79
CA TRP A 89 -5.33 -12.17 -4.40
C TRP A 89 -6.64 -11.60 -3.86
N ASN A 90 -6.90 -11.89 -2.59
CA ASN A 90 -8.05 -11.41 -1.84
C ASN A 90 -7.64 -10.98 -0.43
N ILE A 91 -8.57 -10.40 0.32
CA ILE A 91 -8.31 -9.81 1.64
C ILE A 91 -7.87 -10.87 2.68
N GLN A 92 -8.17 -12.14 2.45
CA GLN A 92 -7.78 -13.26 3.31
C GLN A 92 -6.45 -13.89 2.89
N ASN A 93 -6.19 -13.98 1.58
CA ASN A 93 -5.05 -14.63 0.98
C ASN A 93 -4.43 -13.71 -0.09
N PHE A 94 -3.27 -13.14 0.25
CA PHE A 94 -2.57 -12.13 -0.54
C PHE A 94 -1.08 -12.43 -0.52
N GLY A 95 -0.38 -12.05 -1.59
CA GLY A 95 1.06 -12.23 -1.67
C GLY A 95 1.49 -13.64 -2.11
N PRO A 96 2.79 -13.92 -2.08
CA PRO A 96 3.84 -13.03 -1.60
C PRO A 96 4.02 -11.81 -2.51
N LEU A 97 4.12 -10.63 -1.88
CA LEU A 97 4.43 -9.35 -2.51
C LEU A 97 5.77 -8.86 -1.96
N TYR A 98 6.76 -8.75 -2.83
CA TYR A 98 8.01 -8.10 -2.48
C TYR A 98 7.82 -6.57 -2.47
N ILE A 99 8.42 -5.89 -1.50
CA ILE A 99 8.36 -4.44 -1.35
C ILE A 99 9.73 -3.89 -1.74
N PRO A 100 9.89 -3.29 -2.93
CA PRO A 100 11.20 -2.85 -3.38
C PRO A 100 11.79 -1.75 -2.49
N LYS A 101 13.12 -1.80 -2.30
CA LYS A 101 13.92 -0.67 -1.81
C LYS A 101 14.77 -0.09 -2.95
N THR A 102 15.26 1.13 -2.74
CA THR A 102 16.20 1.76 -3.69
C THR A 102 17.40 0.84 -3.94
N GLY A 103 17.72 0.62 -5.21
CA GLY A 103 18.83 -0.22 -5.68
C GLY A 103 18.46 -1.68 -5.93
N ASP A 104 17.28 -2.14 -5.53
CA ASP A 104 16.83 -3.49 -5.85
C ASP A 104 16.58 -3.66 -7.34
N ARG A 105 16.92 -4.84 -7.88
CA ARG A 105 16.70 -5.20 -9.28
C ARG A 105 15.75 -6.39 -9.39
N LEU A 106 14.67 -6.23 -10.14
CA LEU A 106 13.70 -7.32 -10.40
C LEU A 106 13.57 -7.60 -11.91
N PRO A 107 13.42 -8.88 -12.31
CA PRO A 107 13.18 -9.24 -13.70
C PRO A 107 11.79 -8.76 -14.18
N MET A 108 11.70 -8.27 -15.41
CA MET A 108 10.47 -7.72 -15.99
C MET A 108 9.69 -8.78 -16.78
N ASN A 109 9.02 -9.66 -16.04
CA ASN A 109 8.05 -10.63 -16.55
C ASN A 109 6.59 -10.15 -16.34
N LEU A 110 5.59 -10.92 -16.80
CA LEU A 110 4.17 -10.57 -16.65
C LEU A 110 3.78 -10.27 -15.20
N LYS A 111 4.18 -11.13 -14.26
CA LYS A 111 3.84 -10.98 -12.84
C LYS A 111 4.40 -9.67 -12.27
N ASN A 112 5.68 -9.40 -12.50
CA ASN A 112 6.31 -8.17 -12.01
C ASN A 112 5.80 -6.92 -12.73
N TYR A 113 5.43 -7.03 -14.01
CA TYR A 113 4.71 -5.96 -14.70
C TYR A 113 3.37 -5.65 -14.01
N GLN A 114 2.53 -6.67 -13.77
CA GLN A 114 1.24 -6.50 -13.09
C GLN A 114 1.39 -5.83 -11.71
N LEU A 115 2.43 -6.23 -10.96
CA LEU A 115 2.66 -5.72 -9.60
C LEU A 115 3.33 -4.33 -9.56
N TYR A 116 4.21 -3.99 -10.52
CA TYR A 116 5.10 -2.83 -10.34
C TYR A 116 5.04 -1.79 -11.47
N HIS A 117 4.33 -2.02 -12.58
CA HIS A 117 4.33 -1.08 -13.72
C HIS A 117 3.91 0.35 -13.32
N LYS A 118 2.98 0.52 -12.38
CA LYS A 118 2.56 1.85 -11.89
C LYS A 118 3.68 2.57 -11.15
N LEU A 119 4.45 1.85 -10.35
CA LEU A 119 5.60 2.39 -9.62
C LEU A 119 6.71 2.78 -10.61
N ILE A 120 7.03 1.90 -11.55
CA ILE A 120 8.04 2.14 -12.59
C ILE A 120 7.65 3.34 -13.47
N SER A 121 6.39 3.40 -13.89
CA SER A 121 5.85 4.52 -14.67
C SER A 121 5.96 5.85 -13.91
N TRP A 122 5.69 5.83 -12.61
CA TRP A 122 5.82 6.99 -11.73
C TRP A 122 7.27 7.44 -11.53
N GLU A 123 8.20 6.52 -11.23
CA GLU A 123 9.63 6.85 -11.08
C GLU A 123 10.21 7.44 -12.37
N GLN A 124 9.91 6.82 -13.52
CA GLN A 124 10.48 7.19 -14.81
C GLN A 124 9.74 8.34 -15.50
N LYS A 125 8.56 8.70 -15.01
CA LYS A 125 7.62 9.61 -15.69
C LYS A 125 7.37 9.19 -17.15
N ALA A 126 7.30 7.88 -17.38
CA ALA A 126 7.28 7.30 -18.71
C ALA A 126 6.31 6.12 -18.78
N LYS A 127 5.80 5.85 -19.98
CA LYS A 127 4.85 4.75 -20.20
C LYS A 127 5.56 3.40 -20.07
N VAL A 128 4.91 2.47 -19.35
CA VAL A 128 5.31 1.07 -19.24
C VAL A 128 4.21 0.22 -19.86
N GLU A 129 4.57 -0.63 -20.82
CA GLU A 129 3.62 -1.48 -21.55
C GLU A 129 4.10 -2.93 -21.57
N TYR A 130 3.17 -3.88 -21.58
CA TYR A 130 3.46 -5.29 -21.83
C TYR A 130 2.89 -5.70 -23.18
N LYS A 131 3.74 -6.15 -24.11
CA LYS A 131 3.34 -6.63 -25.45
C LYS A 131 4.21 -7.81 -25.83
N ASP A 132 3.61 -8.84 -26.43
CA ASP A 132 4.32 -10.00 -26.97
C ASP A 132 5.33 -10.61 -25.97
N SER A 133 4.86 -10.82 -24.74
CA SER A 133 5.65 -11.33 -23.62
C SER A 133 6.84 -10.48 -23.17
N THR A 134 6.90 -9.22 -23.59
CA THR A 134 7.99 -8.29 -23.30
C THR A 134 7.47 -7.02 -22.63
N VAL A 135 8.16 -6.55 -21.59
CA VAL A 135 7.90 -5.24 -20.98
C VAL A 135 8.70 -4.17 -21.73
N PHE A 136 8.04 -3.07 -22.06
CA PHE A 136 8.62 -1.90 -22.70
C PHE A 136 8.53 -0.69 -21.77
N LEU A 137 9.65 0.02 -21.60
CA LEU A 137 9.72 1.32 -20.94
C LEU A 137 10.04 2.38 -21.99
N ASN A 138 9.09 3.29 -22.22
CA ASN A 138 9.18 4.30 -23.28
C ASN A 138 9.52 3.70 -24.66
N GLY A 139 8.85 2.58 -25.00
CA GLY A 139 9.06 1.85 -26.25
C GLY A 139 10.33 1.00 -26.33
N LYS A 140 11.22 1.04 -25.32
CA LYS A 140 12.42 0.22 -25.29
C LYS A 140 12.17 -1.05 -24.47
N PRO A 141 12.51 -2.25 -24.99
CA PRO A 141 12.33 -3.49 -24.24
C PRO A 141 13.27 -3.50 -23.02
N ILE A 142 12.75 -3.90 -21.87
CA ILE A 142 13.53 -4.07 -20.64
C ILE A 142 13.38 -5.50 -20.11
N LYS A 143 14.49 -6.09 -19.66
CA LYS A 143 14.52 -7.44 -19.07
C LYS A 143 14.43 -7.43 -17.56
N ASP A 144 14.79 -6.30 -16.96
CA ASP A 144 14.79 -6.07 -15.53
C ASP A 144 14.67 -4.55 -15.26
N TYR A 145 14.36 -4.19 -14.02
CA TYR A 145 14.28 -2.81 -13.58
C TYR A 145 14.97 -2.64 -12.23
N CYS A 146 15.75 -1.57 -12.09
CA CYS A 146 16.37 -1.16 -10.83
C CYS A 146 15.52 -0.06 -10.18
N PHE A 147 14.93 -0.35 -9.03
CA PHE A 147 14.07 0.60 -8.32
C PHE A 147 14.88 1.78 -7.77
N GLN A 148 14.38 2.99 -7.99
CA GLN A 148 15.06 4.21 -7.58
C GLN A 148 14.57 4.71 -6.21
N LYS A 149 13.41 4.22 -5.76
CA LYS A 149 12.75 4.68 -4.54
C LYS A 149 12.46 3.54 -3.57
N ASN A 150 12.21 3.92 -2.33
CA ASN A 150 11.71 3.03 -1.29
C ASN A 150 10.18 2.99 -1.31
N TYR A 151 9.63 1.81 -1.00
CA TYR A 151 8.20 1.57 -0.97
C TYR A 151 7.73 0.98 0.35
N TYR A 152 6.46 1.18 0.66
CA TYR A 152 5.86 0.74 1.92
C TYR A 152 4.49 0.09 1.67
N PHE A 153 4.16 -0.88 2.51
CA PHE A 153 2.82 -1.47 2.54
C PHE A 153 2.06 -0.94 3.75
N MET A 154 0.96 -0.23 3.48
CA MET A 154 0.13 0.44 4.48
C MET A 154 -1.19 -0.32 4.68
N ALA A 155 -1.60 -0.57 5.91
CA ALA A 155 -2.90 -1.18 6.22
C ALA A 155 -3.65 -0.38 7.29
N GLY A 156 -4.98 -0.32 7.19
CA GLY A 156 -5.80 0.32 8.22
C GLY A 156 -6.29 -0.67 9.28
N ASP A 157 -6.39 -0.19 10.51
CA ASP A 157 -6.83 -0.99 11.65
C ASP A 157 -8.34 -1.34 11.63
N LYS A 158 -9.11 -0.79 10.67
CA LYS A 158 -10.55 -1.06 10.45
C LYS A 158 -10.83 -2.22 9.48
N GLY A 159 -9.84 -3.03 9.15
CA GLY A 159 -10.05 -4.30 8.45
C GLY A 159 -10.71 -4.16 7.08
N GLU A 160 -11.89 -4.75 6.91
CA GLU A 160 -12.66 -4.75 5.65
C GLU A 160 -13.07 -3.35 5.17
N ASN A 161 -13.14 -2.36 6.06
CA ASN A 161 -13.59 -0.99 5.74
C ASN A 161 -12.43 -0.03 5.42
N SER A 162 -11.24 -0.55 5.13
CA SER A 162 -10.05 0.26 4.92
C SER A 162 -9.55 0.16 3.48
N GLN A 163 -9.73 1.22 2.69
CA GLN A 163 -8.95 1.41 1.47
C GLN A 163 -7.47 1.64 1.84
N ASP A 164 -6.61 0.67 1.50
CA ASP A 164 -5.20 0.58 1.84
C ASP A 164 -4.44 -0.37 0.89
N SER A 165 -3.20 -0.80 1.22
CA SER A 165 -2.24 -1.50 0.33
C SER A 165 -2.71 -2.79 -0.27
N ARG A 166 -3.76 -3.37 0.31
CA ARG A 166 -4.46 -4.50 -0.29
C ARG A 166 -5.17 -4.15 -1.60
N TYR A 167 -5.53 -2.89 -1.83
CA TYR A 167 -6.37 -2.45 -2.97
C TYR A 167 -5.63 -1.58 -3.98
N TRP A 168 -4.79 -0.66 -3.51
CA TRP A 168 -4.02 0.29 -4.35
C TRP A 168 -2.54 -0.10 -4.58
N GLY A 169 -2.03 -1.16 -3.92
CA GLY A 169 -0.62 -1.56 -3.97
C GLY A 169 0.31 -0.79 -3.01
N LEU A 170 1.56 -0.59 -3.42
CA LEU A 170 2.61 -0.02 -2.59
C LEU A 170 2.60 1.52 -2.59
N LEU A 171 3.00 2.11 -1.46
CA LEU A 171 3.12 3.57 -1.27
C LEU A 171 4.58 4.01 -1.45
N PRO A 172 4.89 4.97 -2.34
CA PRO A 172 6.23 5.55 -2.41
C PRO A 172 6.59 6.34 -1.15
N GLU A 173 7.84 6.25 -0.70
CA GLU A 173 8.32 6.96 0.50
C GLU A 173 8.03 8.46 0.49
N GLU A 174 8.16 9.11 -0.67
CA GLU A 174 7.97 10.55 -0.86
C GLU A 174 6.54 11.04 -0.57
N TYR A 175 5.58 10.12 -0.47
CA TYR A 175 4.20 10.45 -0.13
C TYR A 175 3.99 10.50 1.39
N ILE A 176 4.94 10.03 2.19
CA ILE A 176 4.84 10.00 3.64
C ILE A 176 5.19 11.38 4.21
N VAL A 177 4.22 11.98 4.88
CA VAL A 177 4.32 13.30 5.49
C VAL A 177 4.96 13.21 6.88
N GLY A 178 4.62 12.16 7.63
CA GLY A 178 5.17 11.94 8.97
C GLY A 178 4.42 10.89 9.77
N LYS A 179 4.81 10.74 11.03
CA LYS A 179 4.14 9.86 12.00
C LYS A 179 2.95 10.56 12.64
N ALA A 180 1.83 9.86 12.80
CA ALA A 180 0.60 10.40 13.38
C ALA A 180 0.76 10.88 14.84
N ALA A 181 1.71 10.31 15.60
CA ALA A 181 2.06 10.77 16.95
C ALA A 181 2.57 12.23 16.99
N PHE A 182 3.02 12.77 15.84
CA PHE A 182 3.55 14.12 15.69
C PHE A 182 2.67 15.07 14.86
N ILE A 183 1.41 14.71 14.56
CA ILE A 183 0.53 15.66 13.88
C ILE A 183 -0.03 16.68 14.86
N TRP A 184 0.70 17.78 14.95
CA TRP A 184 0.41 19.01 15.67
C TRP A 184 -0.77 19.82 15.08
N LYS A 185 -1.46 19.33 14.03
CA LYS A 185 -2.45 20.07 13.24
C LYS A 185 -3.82 19.38 13.24
N SER A 186 -4.63 19.63 14.27
CA SER A 186 -6.09 19.49 14.17
C SER A 186 -6.65 20.84 13.72
N VAL A 187 -6.68 21.05 12.40
CA VAL A 187 -7.27 22.25 11.81
C VAL A 187 -8.60 21.87 11.17
N ASP A 188 -9.63 22.63 11.50
CA ASP A 188 -10.96 22.53 10.93
C ASP A 188 -10.92 22.78 9.40
N PRO A 189 -11.40 21.85 8.56
CA PRO A 189 -11.30 21.98 7.11
C PRO A 189 -12.20 23.07 6.50
N TYR A 190 -13.16 23.63 7.25
CA TYR A 190 -14.06 24.69 6.78
C TYR A 190 -13.69 26.07 7.34
N THR A 191 -13.04 26.14 8.51
CA THR A 191 -12.74 27.42 9.17
C THR A 191 -11.25 27.74 9.30
N GLY A 192 -10.35 26.79 9.01
CA GLY A 192 -8.91 27.00 9.13
C GLY A 192 -8.41 27.21 10.56
N LYS A 193 -9.28 27.08 11.57
CA LYS A 193 -8.95 27.28 12.99
C LYS A 193 -8.46 25.98 13.65
N PHE A 194 -7.51 26.13 14.57
CA PHE A 194 -7.02 25.05 15.43
C PHE A 194 -8.12 24.62 16.41
N ARG A 195 -8.41 23.32 16.45
CA ARG A 195 -9.38 22.71 17.39
C ARG A 195 -8.65 22.25 18.64
N TRP A 196 -8.58 23.13 19.64
CA TRP A 196 -7.86 22.92 20.91
C TRP A 196 -8.47 21.85 21.85
N GLU A 197 -9.72 21.42 21.63
CA GLU A 197 -10.44 20.51 22.54
C GLU A 197 -9.96 19.04 22.55
N ARG A 198 -8.98 18.68 21.70
CA ARG A 198 -8.45 17.30 21.61
C ARG A 198 -7.05 17.12 22.23
N PHE A 199 -6.45 18.18 22.77
CA PHE A 199 -5.06 18.15 23.26
C PHE A 199 -4.86 17.40 24.60
N PHE A 200 -5.93 17.10 25.35
CA PHE A 200 -5.83 16.44 26.67
C PHE A 200 -6.71 15.19 26.81
N LYS A 201 -6.75 14.34 25.78
CA LYS A 201 -7.18 12.94 26.01
C LYS A 201 -6.02 12.00 25.80
N THR A 202 -5.39 11.63 26.91
CA THR A 202 -4.50 10.50 27.03
C THR A 202 -5.25 9.25 26.57
N ILE A 203 -4.77 8.61 25.50
CA ILE A 203 -5.26 7.29 25.09
C ILE A 203 -4.46 6.29 25.93
N HIS A 204 -5.13 5.65 26.89
CA HIS A 204 -4.63 4.43 27.54
C HIS A 204 -4.82 3.23 26.64
#